data_AF-A0A1G6ZAV7-F1
#
_entry.id   AF-A0A1G6ZAV7-F1
#
_cell.length_a   1.000
_cell.length_b   1.000
_cell.length_c   1.000
_cell.angle_alpha   90.00
_cell.angle_beta   90.00
_cell.angle_gamma   90.00
#
_symmetry.space_group_name_H-M   'P 1'
#
loop_
_entity.id
_entity.type
_entity.pdbx_description
1 polymer ?
#
loop_
_entity_poly.entity_id
_entity_poly.type
_entity_poly.pdbx_seq_one_letter_code
_entity_poly.pdbx_strand_id
1 'polypeptide(L)'
;MMKKTETASNEAEPAAAPKLAAPESAGTKPAEPEIAGTKPAEPEIAGTKPAEPETAGTKPAAPETAGTKTAEPETVGIEPTGLDARLPQWLGVAVIALSIVIVDQITKRVALANLDPGERIPLLGDLFGLQLVFNPGAAFSMGAGATRVITVFALVVCVVVIPWLLSRPVGRLTRIAFALIWGGAIGNVIDRLFFPPGKLAGHVVDFLAYADWFVGNIADIAIVGGVVLLLIQAFRAENTETSNKLATADTPGTGELETSSKLDNASVPTTDKTEEATAAHVSETSTERRETEGCR
;
A
#
# COMPACT_ATOMS: atom_id res chain seq x y z
N MET A 1 -2.33 -86.64 25.56
CA MET A 1 -1.55 -86.45 24.31
C MET A 1 -1.61 -84.95 23.98
N MET A 2 -0.72 -84.10 24.49
CA MET A 2 0.63 -83.75 24.01
C MET A 2 0.71 -83.15 22.60
N LYS A 3 0.81 -81.80 22.55
CA LYS A 3 1.79 -80.92 21.85
C LYS A 3 1.14 -79.53 21.75
N LYS A 4 1.46 -78.53 22.60
CA LYS A 4 2.64 -77.65 22.65
C LYS A 4 3.04 -77.03 21.30
N THR A 5 2.78 -75.72 21.18
CA THR A 5 3.63 -74.75 20.48
C THR A 5 3.45 -73.36 21.12
N GLU A 6 4.48 -72.92 21.83
CA GLU A 6 4.82 -71.51 22.11
C GLU A 6 5.17 -70.84 20.76
N THR A 7 5.16 -69.52 20.54
CA THR A 7 6.05 -68.52 21.16
C THR A 7 5.77 -67.12 20.58
N ALA A 8 6.06 -66.10 21.40
CA ALA A 8 6.65 -64.79 21.07
C ALA A 8 5.77 -63.65 20.53
N SER A 9 5.37 -62.82 21.50
CA SER A 9 5.26 -61.36 21.44
C SER A 9 6.50 -60.70 20.83
N ASN A 10 6.31 -59.65 20.03
CA ASN A 10 7.35 -58.68 19.75
C ASN A 10 6.73 -57.27 19.80
N GLU A 11 6.88 -56.64 20.97
CA GLU A 11 6.63 -55.21 21.16
C GLU A 11 7.83 -54.45 20.58
N ALA A 12 7.55 -53.48 19.72
CA ALA A 12 8.56 -52.64 19.10
C ALA A 12 9.09 -51.60 20.12
N GLU A 13 10.37 -51.73 20.45
CA GLU A 13 11.18 -50.76 21.18
C GLU A 13 11.37 -49.47 20.34
N PRO A 14 11.16 -48.26 20.89
CA PRO A 14 11.45 -47.03 20.16
C PRO A 14 12.95 -46.71 20.22
N ALA A 15 13.54 -46.52 19.04
CA ALA A 15 14.95 -46.17 18.85
C ALA A 15 15.34 -44.89 19.61
N ALA A 16 16.40 -45.03 20.42
CA ALA A 16 17.09 -43.94 21.09
C ALA A 16 17.75 -43.00 20.07
N ALA A 17 17.38 -41.71 20.12
CA ALA A 17 18.04 -40.64 19.38
C ALA A 17 19.42 -40.30 19.97
N PRO A 18 20.42 -39.93 19.15
CA PRO A 18 21.77 -39.64 19.62
C PRO A 18 21.85 -38.32 20.39
N LYS A 19 22.58 -38.37 21.50
CA LYS A 19 22.91 -37.29 22.43
C LYS A 19 23.82 -36.27 21.73
N LEU A 20 23.28 -35.12 21.31
CA LEU A 20 24.09 -34.01 20.81
C LEU A 20 24.72 -33.28 22.00
N ALA A 21 26.05 -33.21 22.00
CA ALA A 21 26.85 -32.54 23.00
C ALA A 21 26.61 -31.02 23.00
N ALA A 22 26.49 -30.45 24.20
CA ALA A 22 26.47 -29.02 24.44
C ALA A 22 27.86 -28.40 24.17
N PRO A 23 27.96 -27.20 23.58
CA PRO A 23 29.19 -26.43 23.66
C PRO A 23 29.29 -25.70 25.01
N GLU A 24 30.49 -25.75 25.57
CA GLU A 24 30.93 -25.17 26.84
C GLU A 24 30.63 -23.68 26.98
N SER A 25 30.29 -23.30 28.22
CA SER A 25 30.22 -21.94 28.70
C SER A 25 31.61 -21.30 28.78
N ALA A 26 31.82 -20.21 28.05
CA ALA A 26 32.87 -19.24 28.35
C ALA A 26 32.21 -17.94 28.78
N GLY A 27 32.24 -17.68 30.08
CA GLY A 27 31.80 -16.42 30.66
C GLY A 27 32.86 -15.35 30.49
N THR A 28 32.44 -14.15 30.11
CA THR A 28 33.22 -12.93 30.35
C THR A 28 32.26 -11.85 30.84
N LYS A 29 32.40 -11.53 32.13
CA LYS A 29 31.74 -10.42 32.81
C LYS A 29 32.33 -9.08 32.30
N PRO A 30 31.54 -8.00 32.18
CA PRO A 30 32.04 -6.69 31.75
C PRO A 30 32.90 -6.03 32.83
N ALA A 31 33.99 -5.39 32.42
CA ALA A 31 34.76 -4.47 33.24
C ALA A 31 34.32 -3.03 32.92
N GLU A 32 33.89 -2.32 33.95
CA GLU A 32 33.72 -0.87 34.00
C GLU A 32 34.99 -0.27 34.64
N PRO A 33 35.47 0.90 34.19
CA PRO A 33 35.61 1.96 35.19
C PRO A 33 35.29 3.38 34.66
N GLU A 34 34.52 4.08 35.49
CA GLU A 34 34.87 5.35 36.15
C GLU A 34 34.95 6.68 35.35
N ILE A 35 33.81 7.38 35.36
CA ILE A 35 33.54 8.81 35.66
C ILE A 35 34.67 9.87 35.51
N ALA A 36 34.43 10.82 34.60
CA ALA A 36 34.65 12.27 34.77
C ALA A 36 33.72 12.95 33.73
N GLY A 37 32.86 13.93 34.00
CA GLY A 37 32.88 14.98 35.01
C GLY A 37 32.90 16.34 34.30
N THR A 38 31.83 16.73 33.60
CA THR A 38 31.67 18.11 33.09
C THR A 38 30.22 18.59 33.20
N LYS A 39 30.03 19.56 34.09
CA LYS A 39 28.80 20.33 34.34
C LYS A 39 28.68 21.47 33.30
N PRO A 40 27.46 21.96 32.98
CA PRO A 40 27.23 22.93 31.91
C PRO A 40 27.62 24.35 32.31
N ALA A 41 28.11 25.13 31.35
CA ALA A 41 28.27 26.58 31.47
C ALA A 41 27.25 27.29 30.56
N GLU A 42 26.35 28.00 31.22
CA GLU A 42 25.46 29.03 30.68
C GLU A 42 26.15 30.39 30.90
N PRO A 43 25.97 31.37 30.01
CA PRO A 43 25.83 32.73 30.52
C PRO A 43 24.68 33.52 29.86
N GLU A 44 23.78 33.94 30.74
CA GLU A 44 23.47 35.34 31.05
C GLU A 44 22.77 36.20 29.99
N ILE A 45 21.54 36.57 30.35
CA ILE A 45 20.61 37.45 29.68
C ILE A 45 20.73 38.84 30.33
N ALA A 46 21.04 39.86 29.53
CA ALA A 46 20.78 41.27 29.82
C ALA A 46 20.56 41.94 28.45
N GLY A 47 19.51 42.71 28.13
CA GLY A 47 18.58 43.46 28.97
C GLY A 47 18.65 44.92 28.52
N THR A 48 17.93 45.31 27.46
CA THR A 48 17.56 46.71 27.21
C THR A 48 16.27 46.80 26.38
N LYS A 49 15.30 47.51 26.92
CA LYS A 49 13.99 47.93 26.35
C LYS A 49 14.03 49.48 26.24
N PRO A 50 12.98 50.16 25.74
CA PRO A 50 12.66 50.49 24.35
C PRO A 50 12.70 52.02 24.08
N ALA A 51 12.58 52.45 22.83
CA ALA A 51 12.13 53.81 22.52
C ALA A 51 11.31 53.85 21.21
N GLU A 52 10.02 54.12 21.36
CA GLU A 52 9.12 54.84 20.44
C GLU A 52 8.43 55.90 21.35
N PRO A 53 7.72 56.94 20.86
CA PRO A 53 7.31 57.24 19.48
C PRO A 53 7.52 58.74 19.11
N GLU A 54 7.15 59.16 17.88
CA GLU A 54 6.16 60.22 17.66
C GLU A 54 5.98 60.61 16.17
N THR A 55 4.74 61.02 15.94
CA THR A 55 3.98 61.34 14.73
C THR A 55 4.26 62.69 14.08
N ALA A 56 3.90 62.80 12.79
CA ALA A 56 3.34 63.95 12.03
C ALA A 56 4.00 64.02 10.64
N GLY A 57 3.31 63.89 9.51
CA GLY A 57 2.14 64.67 9.11
C GLY A 57 2.64 65.94 8.39
N THR A 58 2.46 66.01 7.05
CA THR A 58 1.99 67.19 6.27
C THR A 58 2.44 67.11 4.80
N LYS A 59 1.45 67.15 3.90
CA LYS A 59 1.53 67.45 2.44
C LYS A 59 1.15 68.92 2.25
N PRO A 60 1.81 69.74 1.42
CA PRO A 60 1.32 70.14 0.06
C PRO A 60 2.52 70.41 -0.89
N ALA A 61 2.47 70.69 -2.19
CA ALA A 61 1.52 70.81 -3.28
C ALA A 61 2.37 70.67 -4.57
N ALA A 62 1.74 70.35 -5.70
CA ALA A 62 2.39 70.30 -7.01
C ALA A 62 2.84 71.69 -7.49
N PRO A 63 3.76 71.73 -8.47
CA PRO A 63 3.34 72.26 -9.77
C PRO A 63 3.72 71.34 -10.94
N GLU A 64 2.88 71.38 -11.97
CA GLU A 64 3.11 70.81 -13.30
C GLU A 64 4.35 71.45 -13.94
N THR A 65 5.13 70.69 -14.74
CA THR A 65 5.20 70.78 -16.21
C THR A 65 6.38 69.94 -16.74
N ALA A 66 6.20 69.42 -17.95
CA ALA A 66 7.21 69.04 -18.94
C ALA A 66 7.67 67.57 -18.97
N GLY A 67 7.33 66.92 -20.08
CA GLY A 67 7.54 65.51 -20.33
C GLY A 67 8.99 65.08 -20.40
N THR A 68 9.19 63.82 -20.07
CA THR A 68 10.20 62.95 -20.67
C THR A 68 9.62 61.55 -20.62
N LYS A 69 9.51 60.89 -21.77
CA LYS A 69 9.23 59.45 -21.88
C LYS A 69 10.36 58.70 -21.18
N THR A 70 10.17 58.36 -19.90
CA THR A 70 10.96 57.34 -19.24
C THR A 70 10.24 56.03 -19.46
N ALA A 71 10.90 55.11 -20.17
CA ALA A 71 10.41 53.75 -20.38
C ALA A 71 10.06 53.13 -19.01
N GLU A 72 8.82 52.66 -18.87
CA GLU A 72 8.46 51.76 -17.78
C GLU A 72 9.41 50.56 -17.85
N PRO A 73 10.05 50.15 -16.73
CA PRO A 73 10.62 48.82 -16.71
C PRO A 73 9.45 47.88 -16.90
N GLU A 74 9.48 47.11 -18.00
CA GLU A 74 8.63 45.95 -18.15
C GLU A 74 8.81 45.13 -16.87
N THR A 75 7.81 45.19 -15.99
CA THR A 75 7.69 44.24 -14.90
C THR A 75 7.47 42.92 -15.60
N VAL A 76 8.56 42.18 -15.78
CA VAL A 76 8.54 40.76 -16.12
C VAL A 76 7.67 40.13 -15.05
N GLY A 77 6.40 39.95 -15.38
CA GLY A 77 5.49 39.13 -14.61
C GLY A 77 6.10 37.75 -14.64
N ILE A 78 6.83 37.41 -13.58
CA ILE A 78 7.11 36.01 -13.26
C ILE A 78 5.74 35.47 -12.89
N GLU A 79 5.01 35.01 -13.91
CA GLU A 79 3.86 34.16 -13.65
C GLU A 79 4.37 32.99 -12.82
N PRO A 80 3.75 32.69 -11.67
CA PRO A 80 4.16 31.56 -10.85
C PRO A 80 4.12 30.32 -11.75
N THR A 81 5.30 29.77 -12.00
CA THR A 81 5.46 28.54 -12.76
C THR A 81 4.57 27.49 -12.10
N GLY A 82 3.73 26.81 -12.88
CA GLY A 82 2.62 25.94 -12.42
C GLY A 82 3.00 24.71 -11.57
N LEU A 83 4.15 24.71 -10.90
CA LEU A 83 4.53 23.77 -9.85
C LEU A 83 3.74 24.03 -8.54
N ASP A 84 3.34 25.27 -8.27
CA ASP A 84 3.06 25.72 -6.90
C ASP A 84 1.78 25.15 -6.26
N ALA A 85 0.76 24.83 -7.05
CA ALA A 85 -0.51 24.32 -6.52
C ALA A 85 -0.49 22.81 -6.19
N ARG A 86 0.48 22.06 -6.73
CA ARG A 86 0.59 20.59 -6.56
C ARG A 86 1.58 20.19 -5.46
N LEU A 87 2.63 20.98 -5.22
CA LEU A 87 3.59 20.74 -4.14
C LEU A 87 2.95 20.54 -2.74
N PRO A 88 2.03 21.40 -2.25
CA PRO A 88 1.45 21.21 -0.93
C PRO A 88 0.60 19.93 -0.82
N GLN A 89 0.07 19.45 -1.96
CA GLN A 89 -0.75 18.24 -2.01
C GLN A 89 0.11 16.99 -1.88
N TRP A 90 1.20 16.92 -2.64
CA TRP A 90 2.19 15.84 -2.56
C TRP A 90 2.89 15.83 -1.21
N LEU A 91 3.18 17.01 -0.64
CA LEU A 91 3.73 17.12 0.70
C LEU A 91 2.79 16.51 1.75
N GLY A 92 1.49 16.84 1.70
CA GLY A 92 0.50 16.26 2.61
C GLY A 92 0.40 14.74 2.51
N VAL A 93 0.39 14.20 1.28
CA VAL A 93 0.41 12.75 1.05
C VAL A 93 1.68 12.12 1.60
N ALA A 94 2.85 12.71 1.30
CA ALA A 94 4.14 12.21 1.74
C ALA A 94 4.26 12.20 3.26
N VAL A 95 3.79 13.25 3.95
CA VAL A 95 3.79 13.32 5.42
C VAL A 95 2.94 12.21 6.02
N ILE A 96 1.73 11.99 5.52
CA ILE A 96 0.85 10.92 6.02
C ILE A 96 1.49 9.55 5.76
N ALA A 97 1.91 9.28 4.52
CA ALA A 97 2.51 8.00 4.16
C ALA A 97 3.79 7.71 4.96
N LEU A 98 4.68 8.69 5.11
CA LEU A 98 5.90 8.57 5.90
C LEU A 98 5.60 8.33 7.37
N SER A 99 4.58 9.00 7.93
CA SER A 99 4.17 8.78 9.32
C SER A 99 3.71 7.33 9.54
N ILE A 100 2.93 6.77 8.61
CA ILE A 100 2.53 5.35 8.66
C ILE A 100 3.75 4.43 8.60
N VAL A 101 4.68 4.67 7.67
CA VAL A 101 5.90 3.87 7.54
C VAL A 101 6.73 3.92 8.83
N ILE A 102 6.92 5.10 9.42
CA ILE A 102 7.68 5.25 10.67
C ILE A 102 7.02 4.46 11.80
N VAL A 103 5.70 4.63 12.01
CA VAL A 103 4.98 3.93 13.07
C VAL A 103 5.01 2.41 12.85
N ASP A 104 4.80 1.95 11.61
CA ASP A 104 4.85 0.53 11.27
C ASP A 104 6.23 -0.07 11.53
N GLN A 105 7.32 0.54 11.05
CA GLN A 105 8.66 0.01 11.28
C GLN A 105 9.08 0.07 12.76
N ILE A 106 8.68 1.10 13.52
CA ILE A 106 8.94 1.16 14.96
C ILE A 106 8.22 0.02 15.68
N THR A 107 6.92 -0.16 15.42
CA THR A 107 6.12 -1.19 16.09
C THR A 107 6.58 -2.60 15.74
N LYS A 108 6.96 -2.86 14.49
CA LYS A 108 7.59 -4.14 14.08
C LYS A 108 8.91 -4.39 14.80
N ARG A 109 9.76 -3.37 14.94
CA ARG A 109 11.02 -3.49 15.71
C ARG A 109 10.77 -3.78 17.18
N VAL A 110 9.77 -3.14 17.79
CA VAL A 110 9.35 -3.41 19.17
C VAL A 110 8.86 -4.85 19.30
N ALA A 111 8.03 -5.34 18.37
CA ALA A 111 7.56 -6.71 18.37
C ALA A 111 8.72 -7.72 18.27
N LEU A 112 9.66 -7.51 17.33
CA LEU A 112 10.86 -8.35 17.17
C LEU A 112 11.74 -8.42 18.42
N ALA A 113 11.75 -7.37 19.24
CA ALA A 113 12.60 -7.28 20.44
C ALA A 113 11.94 -7.83 21.70
N ASN A 114 10.61 -7.99 21.73
CA ASN A 114 9.86 -8.29 22.96
C ASN A 114 8.94 -9.52 22.85
N LEU A 115 8.77 -10.11 21.67
CA LEU A 115 7.90 -11.26 21.46
C LEU A 115 8.70 -12.46 20.99
N ASP A 116 8.38 -13.62 21.55
CA ASP A 116 8.88 -14.90 21.07
C ASP A 116 8.03 -15.38 19.86
N PRO A 117 8.65 -15.81 18.74
CA PRO A 117 7.92 -16.26 17.56
C PRO A 117 6.94 -17.39 17.86
N GLY A 118 5.69 -17.23 17.43
CA GLY A 118 4.61 -18.21 17.59
C GLY A 118 3.90 -18.19 18.96
N GLU A 119 4.48 -17.56 19.99
CA GLU A 119 3.80 -17.40 21.28
C GLU A 119 2.77 -16.28 21.23
N ARG A 120 1.56 -16.55 21.75
CA ARG A 120 0.45 -15.59 21.79
C ARG A 120 0.29 -15.02 23.19
N ILE A 121 0.36 -13.69 23.29
CA ILE A 121 0.05 -12.91 24.49
C ILE A 121 -1.37 -12.33 24.34
N PRO A 122 -2.39 -12.87 25.02
CA PRO A 122 -3.75 -12.35 24.93
C PRO A 122 -3.85 -10.96 25.59
N LEU A 123 -4.44 -10.00 24.89
CA LEU A 123 -4.70 -8.66 25.42
C LEU A 123 -6.19 -8.45 25.74
N LEU A 124 -7.07 -9.03 24.92
CA LEU A 124 -8.52 -9.00 25.10
C LEU A 124 -9.11 -10.39 24.88
N GLY A 125 -8.86 -11.28 25.85
CA GLY A 125 -9.25 -12.69 25.77
C GLY A 125 -8.80 -13.32 24.45
N ASP A 126 -9.71 -14.05 23.82
CA ASP A 126 -9.43 -14.67 22.53
C ASP A 126 -9.58 -13.72 21.34
N LEU A 127 -10.11 -12.51 21.50
CA LEU A 127 -10.42 -11.62 20.37
C LEU A 127 -9.21 -10.83 19.86
N PHE A 128 -8.28 -10.48 20.74
CA PHE A 128 -7.12 -9.67 20.37
C PHE A 128 -5.92 -9.98 21.25
N GLY A 129 -4.73 -10.05 20.64
CA GLY A 129 -3.48 -10.30 21.33
C GLY A 129 -2.27 -9.88 20.51
N LEU A 130 -1.09 -10.16 21.05
CA LEU A 130 0.18 -10.02 20.36
C LEU A 130 0.73 -11.42 20.03
N GLN A 131 1.16 -11.64 18.79
CA GLN A 131 1.78 -12.90 18.38
C GLN A 131 2.72 -12.64 17.21
N LEU A 132 4.02 -12.89 17.40
CA LEU A 132 5.00 -12.64 16.35
C LEU A 132 4.96 -13.75 15.29
N VAL A 133 4.66 -13.35 14.05
CA VAL A 133 4.57 -14.21 12.87
C VAL A 133 5.37 -13.60 11.71
N PHE A 134 6.13 -14.42 11.00
CA PHE A 134 6.83 -14.02 9.78
C PHE A 134 6.05 -14.50 8.56
N ASN A 135 5.43 -13.56 7.85
CA ASN A 135 4.52 -13.87 6.77
C ASN A 135 5.22 -13.81 5.39
N PRO A 136 5.44 -14.96 4.72
CA PRO A 136 6.00 -15.02 3.36
C PRO A 136 4.99 -14.64 2.27
N GLY A 137 3.69 -14.56 2.59
CA GLY A 137 2.62 -14.34 1.64
C GLY A 137 2.03 -12.92 1.68
N ALA A 138 0.75 -12.84 1.31
CA ALA A 138 -0.11 -11.68 1.49
C ALA A 138 -0.98 -11.86 2.75
N ALA A 139 -2.20 -11.32 2.78
CA ALA A 139 -3.15 -11.58 3.86
C ALA A 139 -3.42 -13.09 4.02
N PHE A 140 -3.64 -13.54 5.26
CA PHE A 140 -3.84 -14.95 5.62
C PHE A 140 -2.72 -15.89 5.16
N SER A 141 -1.49 -15.38 5.03
CA SER A 141 -0.34 -16.11 4.48
C SER A 141 -0.58 -16.69 3.06
N MET A 142 -1.56 -16.17 2.33
CA MET A 142 -1.87 -16.62 0.98
C MET A 142 -0.72 -16.31 0.02
N GLY A 143 -0.36 -17.28 -0.82
CA GLY A 143 0.70 -17.08 -1.81
C GLY A 143 2.12 -17.16 -1.23
N ALA A 144 2.32 -17.86 -0.12
CA ALA A 144 3.65 -18.12 0.46
C ALA A 144 4.69 -18.69 -0.53
N GLY A 145 4.25 -19.39 -1.59
CA GLY A 145 5.14 -19.87 -2.67
C GLY A 145 5.46 -18.82 -3.75
N ALA A 146 4.79 -17.67 -3.72
CA ALA A 146 4.86 -16.61 -4.71
C ALA A 146 5.34 -15.27 -4.12
N THR A 147 6.07 -15.29 -3.00
CA THR A 147 6.55 -14.08 -2.29
C THR A 147 7.17 -13.06 -3.23
N ARG A 148 8.03 -13.49 -4.15
CA ARG A 148 8.69 -12.59 -5.12
C ARG A 148 7.68 -11.89 -6.03
N VAL A 149 6.64 -12.59 -6.48
CA VAL A 149 5.58 -12.03 -7.32
C VAL A 149 4.79 -11.00 -6.52
N ILE A 150 4.46 -11.31 -5.26
CA ILE A 150 3.76 -10.38 -4.35
C ILE A 150 4.60 -9.12 -4.12
N THR A 151 5.90 -9.26 -3.86
CA THR A 151 6.82 -8.13 -3.67
C THR A 151 6.91 -7.26 -4.92
N VAL A 152 7.08 -7.87 -6.10
CA VAL A 152 7.14 -7.13 -7.37
C VAL A 152 5.82 -6.40 -7.64
N PHE A 153 4.69 -7.06 -7.41
CA PHE A 153 3.38 -6.43 -7.54
C PHE A 153 3.23 -5.23 -6.59
N ALA A 154 3.58 -5.39 -5.31
CA ALA A 154 3.53 -4.31 -4.33
C ALA A 154 4.46 -3.14 -4.71
N LEU A 155 5.65 -3.42 -5.23
CA LEU A 155 6.56 -2.40 -5.77
C LEU A 155 5.94 -1.64 -6.95
N VAL A 156 5.31 -2.34 -7.90
CA VAL A 156 4.61 -1.71 -9.03
C VAL A 156 3.47 -0.82 -8.52
N VAL A 157 2.71 -1.28 -7.53
CA VAL A 157 1.65 -0.47 -6.92
C VAL A 157 2.21 0.81 -6.29
N CYS A 158 3.31 0.69 -5.54
CA CYS A 158 3.92 1.82 -4.83
C CYS A 158 4.61 2.82 -5.77
N VAL A 159 5.30 2.35 -6.81
CA VAL A 159 6.14 3.21 -7.68
C VAL A 159 5.39 3.72 -8.90
N VAL A 160 4.42 2.96 -9.40
CA VAL A 160 3.72 3.28 -10.66
C VAL A 160 2.26 3.64 -10.39
N VAL A 161 1.48 2.71 -9.82
CA VAL A 161 0.01 2.82 -9.80
C VAL A 161 -0.46 3.96 -8.91
N ILE A 162 0.00 4.03 -7.66
CA ILE A 162 -0.43 5.07 -6.72
C ILE A 162 0.03 6.46 -7.17
N PRO A 163 1.30 6.69 -7.56
CA PRO A 163 1.72 8.00 -8.07
C PRO A 163 0.95 8.42 -9.32
N TRP A 164 0.65 7.48 -10.22
CA TRP A 164 -0.17 7.76 -11.39
C TRP A 164 -1.62 8.13 -11.02
N LEU A 165 -2.25 7.44 -10.07
CA LEU A 165 -3.59 7.80 -9.57
C LEU A 165 -3.59 9.19 -8.91
N LEU A 166 -2.56 9.51 -8.12
CA LEU A 166 -2.40 10.80 -7.45
C LEU A 166 -2.03 11.95 -8.40
N SER A 167 -1.56 11.65 -9.61
CA SER A 167 -1.33 12.67 -10.64
C SER A 167 -2.63 13.27 -11.19
N ARG A 168 -3.76 12.58 -10.98
CA ARG A 168 -5.10 13.03 -11.39
C ARG A 168 -5.71 13.99 -10.37
N PRO A 169 -6.62 14.88 -10.78
CA PRO A 169 -7.35 15.74 -9.85
C PRO A 169 -8.27 14.90 -8.96
N VAL A 170 -7.86 14.69 -7.72
CA VAL A 170 -8.61 13.90 -6.72
C VAL A 170 -8.94 14.72 -5.48
N GLY A 171 -10.10 14.44 -4.89
CA GLY A 171 -10.57 15.07 -3.66
C GLY A 171 -9.64 14.83 -2.46
N ARG A 172 -9.79 15.65 -1.41
CA ARG A 172 -8.93 15.56 -0.19
C ARG A 172 -9.02 14.18 0.48
N LEU A 173 -10.23 13.63 0.64
CA LEU A 173 -10.43 12.32 1.27
C LEU A 173 -9.81 11.20 0.45
N THR A 174 -9.92 11.23 -0.87
CA THR A 174 -9.27 10.28 -1.77
C THR A 174 -7.75 10.33 -1.66
N ARG A 175 -7.16 11.53 -1.49
CA ARG A 175 -5.72 11.68 -1.24
C ARG A 175 -5.28 11.09 0.08
N ILE A 176 -6.04 11.33 1.15
CA ILE A 176 -5.77 10.73 2.47
C ILE A 176 -5.83 9.20 2.36
N ALA A 177 -6.85 8.67 1.67
CA ALA A 177 -7.00 7.24 1.46
C ALA A 177 -5.81 6.63 0.70
N PHE A 178 -5.36 7.27 -0.39
CA PHE A 178 -4.15 6.85 -1.11
C PHE A 178 -2.90 6.97 -0.25
N ALA A 179 -2.76 8.01 0.58
CA ALA A 179 -1.60 8.16 1.46
C ALA A 179 -1.52 7.03 2.50
N LEU A 180 -2.66 6.61 3.07
CA LEU A 180 -2.74 5.48 3.99
C LEU A 180 -2.34 4.16 3.32
N ILE A 181 -2.93 3.88 2.14
CA ILE A 181 -2.61 2.67 1.35
C ILE A 181 -1.14 2.68 0.96
N TRP A 182 -0.61 3.81 0.53
CA TRP A 182 0.77 3.92 0.07
C TRP A 182 1.77 3.74 1.20
N GLY A 183 1.54 4.39 2.35
CA GLY A 183 2.36 4.22 3.54
C GLY A 183 2.39 2.79 4.03
N GLY A 184 1.21 2.15 4.14
CA GLY A 184 1.13 0.75 4.55
C GLY A 184 1.79 -0.21 3.54
N ALA A 185 1.56 0.01 2.24
CA ALA A 185 2.19 -0.80 1.20
C ALA A 185 3.72 -0.66 1.22
N ILE A 186 4.25 0.56 1.41
CA ILE A 186 5.69 0.80 1.55
C ILE A 186 6.25 0.07 2.78
N GLY A 187 5.60 0.15 3.95
CA GLY A 187 6.04 -0.56 5.16
C GLY A 187 6.17 -2.07 4.93
N ASN A 188 5.15 -2.68 4.33
CA ASN A 188 5.21 -4.11 3.99
C ASN A 188 6.19 -4.44 2.85
N VAL A 189 6.52 -3.51 1.96
CA VAL A 189 7.58 -3.69 0.95
C VAL A 189 8.96 -3.63 1.60
N ILE A 190 9.20 -2.70 2.53
CA ILE A 190 10.47 -2.58 3.26
C ILE A 190 10.85 -3.93 3.89
N ASP A 191 9.92 -4.56 4.61
CA ASP A 191 10.17 -5.88 5.19
C ASP A 191 10.52 -6.93 4.13
N ARG A 192 9.77 -7.00 3.02
CA ARG A 192 10.04 -7.98 1.96
C ARG A 192 11.38 -7.77 1.24
N LEU A 193 11.92 -6.56 1.27
CA LEU A 193 13.22 -6.22 0.70
C LEU A 193 14.37 -6.55 1.66
N PHE A 194 14.21 -6.20 2.95
CA PHE A 194 15.31 -6.18 3.90
C PHE A 194 15.27 -7.28 4.96
N PHE A 195 14.09 -7.83 5.25
CA PHE A 195 13.94 -8.93 6.20
C PHE A 195 14.34 -10.28 5.55
N PRO A 196 14.96 -11.21 6.30
CA PRO A 196 15.33 -12.52 5.78
C PRO A 196 14.15 -13.28 5.16
N PRO A 197 14.37 -14.15 4.15
CA PRO A 197 15.65 -14.50 3.51
C PRO A 197 16.23 -13.47 2.52
N GLY A 198 15.56 -12.33 2.32
CA GLY A 198 16.00 -11.26 1.42
C GLY A 198 15.80 -11.55 -0.08
N LYS A 199 16.25 -10.63 -0.95
CA LYS A 199 16.14 -10.72 -2.43
C LYS A 199 14.68 -10.80 -2.94
N LEU A 200 13.85 -9.85 -2.50
CA LEU A 200 12.41 -9.78 -2.81
C LEU A 200 11.58 -10.94 -2.24
N ALA A 201 12.19 -11.85 -1.48
CA ALA A 201 11.55 -12.99 -0.85
C ALA A 201 11.51 -12.86 0.68
N GLY A 202 11.76 -11.67 1.23
CA GLY A 202 11.68 -11.42 2.66
C GLY A 202 10.25 -11.59 3.19
N HIS A 203 10.14 -11.87 4.49
CA HIS A 203 8.86 -11.99 5.16
C HIS A 203 8.41 -10.64 5.73
N VAL A 204 7.10 -10.44 5.80
CA VAL A 204 6.51 -9.33 6.55
C VAL A 204 6.46 -9.70 8.02
N VAL A 205 6.76 -8.75 8.90
CA VAL A 205 6.69 -8.94 10.36
C VAL A 205 5.28 -8.60 10.83
N ASP A 206 4.52 -9.63 11.20
CA ASP A 206 3.16 -9.51 11.73
C ASP A 206 3.17 -9.78 13.24
N PHE A 207 2.39 -9.00 13.99
CA PHE A 207 2.40 -9.08 15.46
C PHE A 207 1.05 -8.77 16.14
N LEU A 208 0.08 -8.22 15.42
CA LEU A 208 -1.27 -7.94 15.92
C LEU A 208 -2.17 -9.14 15.61
N ALA A 209 -2.42 -9.97 16.62
CA ALA A 209 -3.27 -11.14 16.48
C ALA A 209 -4.74 -10.75 16.70
N TYR A 210 -5.55 -10.84 15.66
CA TYR A 210 -6.99 -10.71 15.71
C TYR A 210 -7.55 -12.11 15.77
N ALA A 211 -8.33 -12.46 16.80
CA ALA A 211 -8.81 -13.82 17.05
C ALA A 211 -7.75 -14.92 16.77
N ASP A 212 -8.17 -16.04 16.20
CA ASP A 212 -7.29 -17.15 15.75
C ASP A 212 -7.18 -17.23 14.21
N TRP A 213 -7.83 -16.31 13.50
CA TRP A 213 -7.94 -16.27 12.03
C TRP A 213 -6.90 -15.39 11.31
N PHE A 214 -6.33 -14.35 11.95
CA PHE A 214 -5.51 -13.35 11.25
C PHE A 214 -4.49 -12.68 12.18
N VAL A 215 -3.24 -12.62 11.76
CA VAL A 215 -2.19 -11.80 12.39
C VAL A 215 -1.73 -10.78 11.36
N GLY A 216 -1.67 -9.51 11.75
CA GLY A 216 -1.24 -8.42 10.87
C GLY A 216 -0.36 -7.40 11.59
N ASN A 217 -0.25 -6.22 10.99
CA ASN A 217 0.57 -5.12 11.50
C ASN A 217 -0.09 -3.75 11.28
N ILE A 218 0.62 -2.66 11.61
CA ILE A 218 0.10 -1.30 11.44
C ILE A 218 -0.08 -0.94 9.96
N ALA A 219 0.82 -1.39 9.08
CA ALA A 219 0.68 -1.23 7.65
C ALA A 219 -0.64 -1.83 7.11
N ASP A 220 -1.06 -3.00 7.60
CA ASP A 220 -2.33 -3.62 7.19
C ASP A 220 -3.55 -2.80 7.65
N ILE A 221 -3.52 -2.26 8.87
CA ILE A 221 -4.57 -1.34 9.37
C ILE A 221 -4.67 -0.11 8.47
N ALA A 222 -3.54 0.48 8.08
CA ALA A 222 -3.51 1.64 7.20
C ALA A 222 -4.07 1.32 5.81
N ILE A 223 -3.70 0.18 5.23
CA ILE A 223 -4.23 -0.28 3.94
C ILE A 223 -5.74 -0.47 4.04
N VAL A 224 -6.23 -1.20 5.05
CA VAL A 224 -7.68 -1.43 5.24
C VAL A 224 -8.42 -0.12 5.44
N GLY A 225 -7.91 0.78 6.28
CA GLY A 225 -8.52 2.10 6.52
C GLY A 225 -8.59 2.96 5.26
N GLY A 226 -7.53 2.95 4.44
CA GLY A 226 -7.53 3.64 3.16
C GLY A 226 -8.52 3.03 2.15
N VAL A 227 -8.60 1.70 2.06
CA VAL A 227 -9.58 1.01 1.21
C VAL A 227 -11.01 1.33 1.65
N VAL A 228 -11.31 1.28 2.96
CA VAL A 228 -12.63 1.65 3.50
C VAL A 228 -12.98 3.10 3.14
N LEU A 229 -12.03 4.03 3.25
CA LEU A 229 -12.24 5.42 2.85
C LEU A 229 -12.54 5.57 1.35
N LEU A 230 -11.86 4.81 0.48
CA LEU A 230 -12.15 4.80 -0.96
C LEU A 230 -13.56 4.24 -1.24
N LEU A 231 -13.96 3.17 -0.55
CA LEU A 231 -15.29 2.59 -0.70
C LEU A 231 -16.39 3.57 -0.27
N ILE A 232 -16.23 4.23 0.88
CA ILE A 232 -17.15 5.27 1.34
C ILE A 232 -17.29 6.39 0.29
N GLN A 233 -16.18 6.80 -0.33
CA GLN A 233 -16.19 7.81 -1.39
C GLN A 233 -16.92 7.35 -2.65
N ALA A 234 -16.74 6.08 -3.06
CA ALA A 234 -17.43 5.50 -4.20
C ALA A 234 -18.96 5.53 -4.01
N PHE A 235 -19.45 5.05 -2.86
CA PHE A 235 -20.89 5.07 -2.57
C PHE A 235 -21.47 6.49 -2.49
N ARG A 236 -20.71 7.49 -2.03
CA ARG A 236 -21.16 8.89 -2.01
C ARG A 236 -21.30 9.50 -3.41
N ALA A 237 -20.43 9.10 -4.35
CA ALA A 237 -20.48 9.58 -5.73
C ALA A 237 -21.75 9.08 -6.45
N GLU A 238 -22.07 7.78 -6.32
CA GLU A 238 -23.25 7.15 -6.94
C GLU A 238 -24.58 7.77 -6.47
N ASN A 239 -24.69 8.03 -5.17
CA ASN A 239 -25.88 8.68 -4.58
C ASN A 239 -26.07 10.12 -5.09
N THR A 240 -24.97 10.82 -5.36
CA THR A 240 -25.02 12.19 -5.90
C THR A 240 -25.46 12.20 -7.36
N GLU A 241 -24.95 11.26 -8.17
CA GLU A 241 -25.39 11.12 -9.57
C GLU A 241 -26.87 10.73 -9.69
N THR A 242 -27.33 9.82 -8.82
CA THR A 242 -28.73 9.39 -8.79
C THR A 242 -29.66 10.53 -8.38
N SER A 243 -29.27 11.29 -7.35
CA SER A 243 -30.05 12.45 -6.88
C SER A 243 -30.11 13.56 -7.93
N ASN A 244 -29.00 13.85 -8.61
CA ASN A 244 -28.97 14.85 -9.68
C ASN A 244 -29.81 14.42 -10.89
N LYS A 245 -29.78 13.13 -11.28
CA LYS A 245 -30.62 12.61 -12.37
C LYS A 245 -32.11 12.71 -12.04
N LEU A 246 -32.51 12.40 -10.80
CA LEU A 246 -33.90 12.57 -10.35
C LEU A 246 -34.32 14.05 -10.30
N ALA A 247 -33.45 14.94 -9.81
CA ALA A 247 -33.73 16.37 -9.75
C ALA A 247 -33.88 17.00 -11.16
N THR A 248 -33.12 16.53 -12.14
CA THR A 248 -33.26 16.98 -13.54
C THR A 248 -34.47 16.38 -14.26
N ALA A 249 -35.03 15.27 -13.78
CA ALA A 249 -36.21 14.64 -14.37
C ALA A 249 -37.53 15.32 -13.95
N ASP A 250 -37.54 16.05 -12.83
CA ASP A 250 -38.72 16.74 -12.28
C ASP A 250 -38.85 18.21 -12.72
N THR A 251 -38.03 18.69 -13.67
CA THR A 251 -38.19 20.04 -14.24
C THR A 251 -39.09 19.99 -15.48
N PRO A 252 -40.31 20.55 -15.46
CA PRO A 252 -41.15 20.64 -16.66
C PRO A 252 -40.63 21.78 -17.57
N GLY A 253 -40.08 21.40 -18.72
CA GLY A 253 -40.10 22.15 -19.98
C GLY A 253 -39.40 23.52 -20.03
N THR A 254 -38.35 23.60 -20.85
CA THR A 254 -38.29 24.63 -21.89
C THR A 254 -37.91 23.92 -23.17
N GLY A 255 -38.85 23.86 -24.11
CA GLY A 255 -38.74 23.06 -25.31
C GLY A 255 -37.70 23.60 -26.27
N GLU A 256 -36.91 22.70 -26.85
CA GLU A 256 -36.28 22.95 -28.14
C GLU A 256 -36.75 21.85 -29.10
N LEU A 257 -37.50 22.32 -30.11
CA LEU A 257 -38.02 21.54 -31.21
C LEU A 257 -36.84 21.09 -32.09
N GLU A 258 -36.48 19.82 -32.04
CA GLU A 258 -35.75 19.19 -33.14
C GLU A 258 -36.73 18.36 -33.98
N THR A 259 -37.21 19.01 -35.03
CA THR A 259 -37.95 18.39 -36.13
C THR A 259 -37.05 17.47 -36.95
N SER A 260 -37.42 16.18 -36.97
CA SER A 260 -37.48 15.26 -38.12
C SER A 260 -36.33 15.23 -39.13
N SER A 261 -35.66 14.07 -39.27
CA SER A 261 -35.52 13.45 -40.60
C SER A 261 -35.22 11.94 -40.54
N LYS A 262 -35.81 11.22 -41.50
CA LYS A 262 -35.61 9.81 -41.94
C LYS A 262 -36.33 8.75 -41.07
N LEU A 263 -37.57 8.38 -41.39
CA LEU A 263 -38.07 7.68 -42.60
C LEU A 263 -37.36 6.34 -42.86
N ASP A 264 -38.11 5.30 -42.53
CA ASP A 264 -38.29 4.01 -43.20
C ASP A 264 -37.08 3.06 -43.38
N ASN A 265 -37.13 1.92 -42.71
CA ASN A 265 -37.44 0.68 -43.43
C ASN A 265 -37.96 -0.41 -42.47
N ALA A 266 -39.16 -0.90 -42.78
CA ALA A 266 -39.75 -2.07 -42.18
C ALA A 266 -39.37 -3.33 -42.97
N SER A 267 -39.52 -4.47 -42.29
CA SER A 267 -39.75 -5.81 -42.85
C SER A 267 -38.52 -6.71 -43.08
N VAL A 268 -38.42 -7.67 -42.17
CA VAL A 268 -37.81 -9.00 -42.36
C VAL A 268 -38.61 -9.77 -43.43
N PRO A 269 -37.97 -10.58 -44.28
CA PRO A 269 -38.25 -12.01 -44.21
C PRO A 269 -37.00 -12.92 -44.32
N THR A 270 -37.09 -14.01 -43.56
CA THR A 270 -36.41 -15.31 -43.74
C THR A 270 -36.42 -15.82 -45.19
N THR A 271 -35.32 -16.44 -45.64
CA THR A 271 -35.30 -17.86 -46.10
C THR A 271 -33.90 -18.34 -46.48
N ASP A 272 -33.67 -19.57 -46.02
CA ASP A 272 -32.71 -20.62 -46.35
C ASP A 272 -32.26 -20.76 -47.82
N LYS A 273 -30.98 -21.13 -48.04
CA LYS A 273 -30.49 -21.83 -49.24
C LYS A 273 -29.25 -22.68 -48.92
N THR A 274 -29.45 -23.98 -49.06
CA THR A 274 -28.50 -25.10 -49.15
C THR A 274 -27.79 -25.15 -50.52
N GLU A 275 -26.77 -26.01 -50.62
CA GLU A 275 -26.14 -26.63 -51.83
C GLU A 275 -25.08 -25.79 -52.59
N GLU A 276 -23.94 -26.29 -53.08
CA GLU A 276 -23.28 -27.61 -53.09
C GLU A 276 -21.85 -27.46 -53.70
N ALA A 277 -20.94 -28.39 -53.35
CA ALA A 277 -19.93 -29.07 -54.19
C ALA A 277 -18.67 -28.37 -54.84
N THR A 278 -17.51 -28.84 -54.33
CA THR A 278 -16.36 -29.48 -55.03
C THR A 278 -15.28 -28.71 -55.81
N ALA A 279 -14.01 -28.82 -55.35
CA ALA A 279 -12.81 -29.40 -56.03
C ALA A 279 -11.51 -29.00 -55.26
N ALA A 280 -10.82 -29.90 -54.55
CA ALA A 280 -9.71 -30.78 -54.97
C ALA A 280 -8.28 -30.17 -54.90
N HIS A 281 -7.45 -30.55 -53.89
CA HIS A 281 -6.00 -30.88 -54.07
C HIS A 281 -5.32 -31.49 -52.82
N VAL A 282 -5.00 -32.80 -52.90
CA VAL A 282 -3.72 -33.51 -52.60
C VAL A 282 -2.81 -33.05 -51.43
N SER A 283 -2.64 -33.88 -50.40
CA SER A 283 -1.45 -34.72 -50.09
C SER A 283 -1.37 -35.10 -48.60
N GLU A 284 -1.12 -36.40 -48.38
CA GLU A 284 -0.90 -37.08 -47.12
C GLU A 284 0.48 -36.74 -46.51
N THR A 285 0.62 -36.82 -45.18
CA THR A 285 1.60 -37.74 -44.55
C THR A 285 1.43 -37.80 -43.04
N SER A 286 1.55 -39.03 -42.56
CA SER A 286 1.20 -39.59 -41.27
C SER A 286 2.24 -39.31 -40.19
N THR A 287 1.82 -39.24 -38.93
CA THR A 287 2.70 -39.61 -37.80
C THR A 287 1.85 -40.37 -36.78
N GLU A 288 2.06 -41.68 -36.78
CA GLU A 288 1.48 -42.68 -35.91
C GLU A 288 2.54 -43.08 -34.86
N ARG A 289 2.10 -43.24 -33.60
CA ARG A 289 2.41 -44.34 -32.67
C ARG A 289 2.63 -43.91 -31.22
N ARG A 290 1.65 -44.28 -30.40
CA ARG A 290 1.82 -44.84 -29.05
C ARG A 290 2.08 -46.34 -29.18
N GLU A 291 2.85 -46.89 -28.23
CA GLU A 291 2.69 -48.18 -27.51
C GLU A 291 4.06 -48.53 -26.90
N THR A 292 4.24 -48.41 -25.58
CA THR A 292 4.10 -49.46 -24.56
C THR A 292 4.97 -50.69 -24.81
N GLU A 293 6.07 -50.81 -24.06
CA GLU A 293 6.69 -52.10 -23.76
C GLU A 293 6.92 -52.21 -22.25
N GLY A 294 6.35 -53.27 -21.69
CA GLY A 294 6.75 -53.87 -20.42
C GLY A 294 7.15 -55.32 -20.66
N CYS A 295 7.91 -55.85 -19.69
CA CYS A 295 8.25 -57.27 -19.47
C CYS A 295 9.53 -57.82 -20.13
N ARG A 296 10.65 -57.75 -19.41
CA ARG A 296 11.35 -58.92 -18.81
C ARG A 296 12.48 -58.50 -17.89
#